data_AF-A0A6I7D3Y9-F1
#
_entry.id   AF-A0A6I7D3Y9-F1
#
_cell.length_a   1.000
_cell.length_b   1.000
_cell.length_c   1.000
_cell.angle_alpha   90.00
_cell.angle_beta   90.00
_cell.angle_gamma   90.00
#
_symmetry.space_group_name_H-M   'P 1'
#
loop_
_entity.id
_entity.type
_entity.pdbx_description
1 polymer ?
#
loop_
_entity_poly.entity_id
_entity_poly.type
_entity_poly.pdbx_seq_one_letter_code
_entity_poly.pdbx_strand_id
1 'polypeptide(L)'
;MKTLAMSKKDKRGVNVYLTAKLVDEARALGINLSATLDQMLSDAIREKKREQWKAENKNGIQALNEFEQEMGLFTDDDEYGVI
;
A
#
# COMPACT_ATOMS: atom_id res chain seq x y z
N MET A 1 12.28 -12.91 -6.46
CA MET A 1 10.91 -12.42 -6.16
C MET A 1 10.04 -12.73 -7.36
N LYS A 2 8.96 -13.49 -7.18
CA LYS A 2 8.12 -13.99 -8.29
C LYS A 2 7.01 -12.97 -8.55
N THR A 3 7.16 -12.14 -9.58
CA THR A 3 6.08 -11.26 -10.05
C THR A 3 5.03 -12.16 -10.72
N LEU A 4 3.95 -12.50 -10.01
CA LEU A 4 2.82 -13.19 -10.64
C LEU A 4 2.16 -12.21 -11.63
N ALA A 5 2.47 -12.38 -12.91
CA ALA A 5 1.72 -11.71 -13.97
C ALA A 5 0.28 -12.27 -13.96
N MET A 6 -0.67 -11.48 -13.47
CA MET A 6 -2.09 -11.85 -13.43
C MET A 6 -2.58 -12.15 -14.84
N SER A 7 -3.22 -13.31 -15.01
CA SER A 7 -3.81 -13.70 -16.29
C SER A 7 -5.04 -12.85 -16.57
N LYS A 8 -5.39 -12.62 -17.84
CA LYS A 8 -6.60 -11.88 -18.24
C LYS A 8 -7.89 -12.46 -17.62
N LYS A 9 -7.84 -13.73 -17.19
CA LYS A 9 -8.90 -14.45 -16.46
C LYS A 9 -9.13 -13.93 -15.03
N ASP A 10 -8.13 -13.29 -14.43
CA ASP A 10 -8.19 -12.73 -13.07
C ASP A 10 -8.61 -11.25 -13.06
N LYS A 11 -8.74 -10.63 -14.24
CA LYS A 11 -9.14 -9.22 -14.39
C LYS A 11 -10.63 -9.11 -14.62
N ARG A 12 -11.30 -8.30 -13.81
CA ARG A 12 -12.71 -7.95 -14.01
C ARG A 12 -12.81 -6.64 -14.79
N GLY A 13 -13.56 -6.64 -15.89
CA GLY A 13 -13.91 -5.41 -16.60
C GLY A 13 -14.86 -4.57 -15.73
N VAL A 14 -14.51 -3.30 -15.53
CA VAL A 14 -15.32 -2.34 -14.78
C VAL A 14 -15.56 -1.13 -15.67
N ASN A 15 -16.82 -0.70 -15.78
CA ASN A 15 -17.17 0.54 -16.46
C ASN A 15 -17.05 1.69 -15.48
N VAL A 16 -16.25 2.69 -15.83
CA VAL A 16 -16.02 3.89 -15.00
C VAL A 16 -16.37 5.13 -15.81
N TYR A 17 -16.96 6.12 -15.16
CA TYR A 17 -17.25 7.41 -15.76
C TYR A 17 -16.12 8.38 -15.41
N LEU A 18 -15.49 8.93 -16.45
CA LEU A 18 -14.40 9.91 -16.34
C LEU A 18 -14.77 11.16 -17.15
N THR A 19 -14.19 12.29 -16.80
CA THR A 19 -14.37 13.53 -17.56
C THR A 19 -13.83 13.38 -18.97
N ALA A 20 -14.61 13.77 -19.99
CA ALA A 20 -14.23 13.65 -21.40
C ALA A 20 -12.85 14.27 -21.70
N LYS A 21 -12.62 15.50 -21.20
CA LYS A 21 -11.33 16.20 -21.34
C LYS A 21 -10.13 15.36 -20.86
N LEU A 22 -10.27 14.68 -19.72
CA LEU A 22 -9.19 13.85 -19.16
C LEU A 22 -8.93 12.61 -20.02
N VAL A 23 -9.99 11.99 -20.55
CA VAL A 23 -9.88 10.83 -21.44
C VAL A 23 -9.23 11.22 -22.76
N ASP A 24 -9.61 12.36 -23.32
CA ASP A 24 -9.08 12.87 -24.58
C ASP A 24 -7.60 13.24 -24.44
N GLU A 25 -7.22 13.94 -23.37
CA GLU A 25 -5.83 14.24 -23.04
C GLU A 25 -5.01 12.96 -22.85
N ALA A 26 -5.52 11.99 -22.08
CA ALA A 26 -4.83 10.72 -21.85
C ALA A 26 -4.61 9.96 -23.17
N ARG A 27 -5.62 9.94 -24.05
CA ARG A 27 -5.51 9.30 -25.37
C ARG A 27 -4.53 10.04 -26.28
N ALA A 28 -4.55 11.37 -26.29
CA ALA A 28 -3.61 12.19 -27.07
C ALA A 28 -2.15 11.95 -26.64
N LEU A 29 -1.94 11.70 -25.34
CA LEU A 29 -0.64 11.39 -24.76
C LEU A 29 -0.26 9.89 -24.84
N GLY A 30 -1.11 9.05 -25.42
CA GLY A 30 -0.86 7.60 -25.52
C GLY A 30 -0.90 6.86 -24.18
N ILE A 31 -1.54 7.42 -23.16
CA ILE A 31 -1.64 6.84 -21.83
C ILE A 31 -2.62 5.67 -21.83
N ASN A 32 -2.20 4.53 -21.29
CA ASN A 32 -3.06 3.38 -21.11
C ASN A 32 -3.94 3.55 -19.87
N LEU A 33 -5.16 4.06 -20.06
CA LEU A 33 -6.14 4.30 -19.01
C LEU A 33 -6.35 3.09 -18.08
N SER A 34 -6.46 1.88 -18.64
CA SER A 34 -6.71 0.68 -17.83
C SER A 34 -5.53 0.38 -16.90
N ALA A 35 -4.29 0.47 -17.40
CA ALA A 35 -3.11 0.19 -16.59
C ALA A 35 -2.88 1.27 -15.52
N THR A 36 -3.08 2.54 -15.89
CA THR A 36 -2.92 3.67 -14.97
C THR A 36 -3.95 3.62 -13.84
N LEU A 37 -5.23 3.37 -14.17
CA LEU A 37 -6.28 3.26 -13.16
C LEU A 37 -6.07 2.06 -12.24
N ASP A 38 -5.64 0.92 -12.78
CA ASP A 38 -5.35 -0.29 -11.99
C ASP A 38 -4.25 -0.01 -10.94
N GLN A 39 -3.17 0.66 -11.36
CA GLN A 39 -2.08 1.03 -10.46
C GLN A 39 -2.53 2.05 -9.39
N MET A 40 -3.17 3.15 -9.80
CA MET A 40 -3.65 4.19 -8.88
C MET A 40 -4.63 3.62 -7.86
N LEU A 41 -5.55 2.75 -8.31
CA LEU A 41 -6.52 2.11 -7.43
C LEU A 41 -5.85 1.13 -6.47
N SER A 42 -4.87 0.35 -6.93
CA SER A 42 -4.07 -0.55 -6.09
C SER A 42 -3.37 0.21 -4.96
N ASP A 43 -2.76 1.35 -5.28
CA ASP A 43 -2.04 2.16 -4.30
C ASP A 43 -3.00 2.83 -3.30
N ALA A 44 -4.13 3.36 -3.77
CA ALA A 44 -5.18 3.90 -2.88
C ALA A 44 -5.78 2.82 -1.95
N ILE A 45 -6.02 1.61 -2.45
CA ILE A 45 -6.49 0.48 -1.62
C ILE A 45 -5.45 0.09 -0.58
N ARG A 46 -4.17 0.02 -0.96
CA ARG A 46 -3.08 -0.29 -0.02
C ARG A 46 -2.99 0.75 1.08
N GLU A 47 -3.11 2.02 0.75
CA GLU A 47 -3.14 3.11 1.72
C GLU A 47 -4.32 2.96 2.70
N LYS A 48 -5.53 2.77 2.17
CA LYS A 48 -6.71 2.56 3.02
C LYS A 48 -6.60 1.33 3.92
N LYS A 49 -6.04 0.23 3.42
CA LYS A 49 -5.77 -0.96 4.24
C LYS A 49 -4.74 -0.70 5.33
N ARG A 50 -3.69 0.08 5.05
CA ARG A 50 -2.71 0.48 6.09
C ARG A 50 -3.35 1.35 7.16
N GLU A 51 -4.19 2.31 6.76
CA GLU A 51 -4.94 3.16 7.70
C GLU A 51 -5.85 2.31 8.61
N GLN A 52 -6.62 1.39 8.01
CA GLN A 52 -7.48 0.46 8.75
C GLN A 52 -6.68 -0.44 9.69
N TRP A 53 -5.59 -1.04 9.21
CA TRP A 53 -4.73 -1.89 10.03
C TRP A 53 -4.13 -1.13 11.22
N LYS A 54 -3.66 0.10 11.01
CA LYS A 54 -3.17 0.97 12.10
C LYS A 54 -4.28 1.28 13.12
N ALA A 55 -5.51 1.51 12.67
CA ALA A 55 -6.63 1.76 13.56
C ALA A 55 -6.99 0.52 14.39
N GLU A 56 -7.03 -0.65 13.76
CA GLU A 56 -7.35 -1.93 14.42
C GLU A 56 -6.24 -2.41 15.36
N ASN A 57 -4.97 -2.20 14.98
CA ASN A 57 -3.82 -2.66 15.75
C ASN A 57 -3.27 -1.60 16.71
N LYS A 58 -3.97 -0.46 16.85
CA LYS A 58 -3.53 0.64 17.72
C LYS A 58 -3.27 0.18 19.16
N ASN A 59 -4.14 -0.68 19.70
CA ASN A 59 -3.97 -1.23 21.05
C ASN A 59 -2.80 -2.22 21.13
N GLY A 60 -2.56 -3.02 20.09
CA GLY A 60 -1.44 -3.96 20.05
C GLY A 60 -0.09 -3.26 19.87
N ILE A 61 -0.05 -2.22 19.03
CA ILE A 61 1.12 -1.34 18.86
C ILE A 61 1.41 -0.59 20.16
N GLN A 62 0.38 -0.08 20.84
CA GLN A 62 0.57 0.60 22.12
C GLN A 62 1.10 -0.34 23.20
N ALA A 63 0.55 -1.55 23.34
CA ALA A 63 1.05 -2.55 24.28
C ALA A 63 2.49 -2.98 23.96
N LEU A 64 2.85 -3.08 22.68
CA LEU A 64 4.23 -3.37 22.27
C LEU A 64 5.17 -2.19 22.60
N ASN A 65 4.77 -0.96 22.32
CA ASN A 65 5.56 0.23 22.66
C ASN A 65 5.75 0.38 24.17
N GLU A 66 4.72 0.08 24.97
CA GLU A 66 4.81 0.09 26.44
C GLU A 66 5.77 -1.00 26.94
N PHE A 67 5.73 -2.20 26.34
CA PHE A 67 6.69 -3.27 26.60
C PHE A 67 8.13 -2.89 26.21
N GLU A 68 8.34 -2.25 25.06
CA GLU A 68 9.66 -1.74 24.64
C GLU A 68 10.21 -0.67 25.60
N GLN A 69 9.35 0.20 26.13
CA GLN A 69 9.76 1.21 27.12
C GLN A 69 10.09 0.61 28.50
N GLU A 70 9.39 -0.45 28.90
CA GLU A 70 9.60 -1.10 30.19
C GLU A 70 10.80 -2.07 30.17
N MET A 71 11.02 -2.78 29.06
CA MET A 71 12.06 -3.81 28.94
C MET A 71 13.33 -3.33 28.23
N GLY A 72 13.30 -2.16 27.58
CA GLY A 72 14.37 -1.69 26.72
C GLY A 72 14.47 -2.48 25.41
N LEU A 73 15.20 -1.93 24.44
CA LEU A 73 15.56 -2.66 23.22
C LEU A 73 16.82 -3.48 23.51
N PHE A 74 16.87 -4.73 23.03
CA PHE A 74 18.07 -5.58 23.13
C PHE A 74 19.32 -4.92 22.51
N THR A 75 19.12 -3.97 21.59
CA THR A 75 20.15 -3.17 20.92
C THR A 75 20.54 -1.90 21.65
N ASP A 76 19.85 -1.54 22.73
CA ASP A 76 20.12 -0.33 23.54
C ASP A 76 21.13 -0.61 24.67
N ASP A 77 21.62 -1.86 24.77
CA ASP A 77 22.67 -2.24 25.71
C ASP A 77 24.04 -2.01 25.05
N ASP A 78 24.75 -0.98 25.51
CA ASP A 78 26.14 -0.67 25.15
C ASP A 78 27.10 -1.85 25.42
N GLU A 79 26.63 -2.85 26.17
CA GLU A 79 27.37 -4.03 26.60
C GLU A 79 27.69 -5.00 25.44
N TYR A 80 26.89 -5.01 24.38
CA TYR A 80 27.13 -5.83 23.20
C TYR A 80 27.24 -4.91 21.99
N GLY A 81 28.45 -4.41 21.71
CA GLY A 81 28.71 -3.53 20.56
C GLY A 81 28.37 -4.18 19.21
N VAL A 82 27.10 -4.13 18.81
CA VAL A 82 26.62 -4.59 17.52
C VAL A 82 26.24 -3.36 16.68
N ILE A 83 27.16 -3.00 15.81
CA ILE A 83 26.93 -2.16 14.63
C ILE A 83 26.18 -2.93 13.54
#